data_AF-A0A6I4ZMZ6-F1
#
_entry.id   AF-A0A6I4ZMZ6-F1
#
_cell.length_a   1.000
_cell.length_b   1.000
_cell.length_c   1.000
_cell.angle_alpha   90.00
_cell.angle_beta   90.00
_cell.angle_gamma   90.00
#
_symmetry.space_group_name_H-M   'P 1'
#
loop_
_entity.id
_entity.type
_entity.pdbx_description
1 polymer ?
#
loop_
_entity_poly.entity_id
_entity_poly.type
_entity_poly.pdbx_seq_one_letter_code
_entity_poly.pdbx_strand_id
1 'polypeptide(L)'
;MPLYEFACERCGARDEVFKQRMTSDIEPPPCPDPPEDGECRMTRVMSGFAHHLSFATKVAEAEATYGAEVDAAMGPEPDIGKFARQYDEAAKDLPPSEG
;
A
#
# COMPACT_ATOMS: atom_id res chain seq x y z
N MET A 1 -17.21 7.13 -13.06
CA MET A 1 -17.75 5.95 -13.75
C MET A 1 -17.58 4.78 -12.80
N PRO A 2 -18.65 4.18 -12.26
CA PRO A 2 -18.51 3.07 -11.33
C PRO A 2 -17.98 1.82 -12.06
N LEU A 3 -16.89 1.28 -11.52
CA LEU A 3 -16.25 0.04 -11.94
C LEU A 3 -16.62 -1.06 -10.96
N TYR A 4 -17.09 -2.19 -11.48
CA TYR A 4 -17.46 -3.36 -10.69
C TYR A 4 -16.62 -4.53 -11.17
N GLU A 5 -15.88 -5.15 -10.26
CA GLU A 5 -15.08 -6.34 -10.55
C GLU A 5 -15.82 -7.57 -10.02
N PHE A 6 -15.82 -8.65 -10.79
CA PHE A 6 -16.42 -9.92 -10.44
C PHE A 6 -15.38 -11.02 -10.52
N ALA A 7 -15.42 -11.96 -9.57
CA ALA A 7 -14.55 -13.12 -9.54
C ALA A 7 -15.35 -14.41 -9.48
N CYS A 8 -14.92 -15.42 -10.23
CA CYS A 8 -15.48 -16.76 -10.17
C CYS A 8 -14.97 -17.47 -8.92
N GLU A 9 -15.89 -17.99 -8.10
CA GLU A 9 -15.53 -18.75 -6.89
C GLU A 9 -14.80 -20.08 -7.20
N ARG A 10 -14.95 -20.60 -8.42
CA ARG A 10 -14.46 -21.93 -8.80
C ARG A 10 -13.13 -21.90 -9.56
N CYS A 11 -13.02 -21.09 -10.61
CA CYS A 11 -11.79 -21.00 -11.43
C CYS A 11 -10.93 -19.77 -11.10
N GLY A 12 -11.44 -18.81 -10.31
CA GLY A 12 -10.70 -17.60 -9.95
C GLY A 12 -10.57 -16.56 -11.08
N ALA A 13 -11.17 -16.82 -12.25
CA ALA A 13 -11.20 -15.85 -13.34
C ALA A 13 -11.95 -14.58 -12.94
N ARG A 14 -11.53 -13.45 -13.50
CA ARG A 14 -12.04 -12.12 -13.15
C ARG A 14 -12.56 -11.40 -14.37
N ASP A 15 -13.59 -10.59 -14.19
CA ASP A 15 -14.15 -9.75 -15.24
C ASP A 15 -14.63 -8.40 -14.67
N GLU A 16 -14.62 -7.37 -15.51
CA GLU A 16 -14.89 -5.99 -15.14
C GLU A 16 -16.11 -5.44 -15.88
N VAL A 17 -17.10 -4.95 -15.14
CA VAL A 17 -18.31 -4.35 -15.68
C VAL A 17 -18.30 -2.84 -15.44
N PHE A 18 -18.27 -2.08 -16.54
CA PHE A 18 -18.39 -0.63 -16.53
C PHE A 18 -19.86 -0.22 -16.70
N LYS A 19 -20.39 0.55 -15.74
CA LYS A 19 -21.72 1.16 -15.87
C LYS A 19 -21.61 2.68 -15.89
N GLN A 20 -22.42 3.32 -16.73
CA GLN A 20 -22.43 4.77 -16.86
C GLN A 20 -23.10 5.47 -15.65
N ARG A 21 -23.96 4.77 -14.90
CA ARG A 21 -24.74 5.31 -13.77
C ARG A 21 -24.68 4.35 -12.57
N MET A 22 -24.71 4.88 -11.35
CA MET A 22 -24.62 4.11 -10.09
C MET A 22 -25.93 3.44 -9.66
N THR A 23 -27.07 3.81 -10.25
CA THR A 23 -28.41 3.41 -9.77
C THR A 23 -28.94 2.11 -10.38
N SER A 24 -28.15 1.35 -11.12
CA SER A 24 -28.58 0.08 -11.70
C SER A 24 -28.18 -1.09 -10.80
N ASP A 25 -29.12 -1.98 -10.49
CA ASP A 25 -28.78 -3.34 -10.10
C ASP A 25 -27.86 -3.94 -11.18
N ILE A 26 -26.77 -4.58 -10.74
CA ILE A 26 -25.75 -5.11 -11.64
C ILE A 26 -25.79 -6.61 -11.56
N GLU A 27 -26.14 -7.22 -12.68
CA GLU A 27 -26.07 -8.65 -12.89
C GLU A 27 -24.60 -9.07 -13.05
N PRO A 28 -24.17 -10.15 -12.37
CA PRO A 28 -22.84 -10.72 -12.57
C PRO A 28 -22.66 -11.17 -14.03
N PRO A 29 -21.50 -10.91 -14.65
CA PRO A 29 -21.21 -11.42 -15.98
C PRO A 29 -21.07 -12.96 -15.96
N PRO A 30 -21.14 -13.62 -17.12
CA PRO A 30 -20.76 -15.03 -17.22
C PRO A 30 -19.27 -15.21 -16.93
N CYS A 31 -18.90 -16.38 -16.40
CA CYS A 31 -17.50 -16.72 -16.18
C CYS A 31 -16.77 -16.86 -17.54
N PRO A 32 -15.62 -16.19 -17.76
CA PRO A 32 -14.89 -16.29 -19.03
C PRO A 32 -14.22 -17.66 -19.23
N ASP A 33 -13.82 -18.31 -18.13
CA ASP A 33 -13.19 -19.64 -18.14
C ASP A 33 -14.01 -20.65 -17.33
N PRO A 34 -15.19 -21.09 -17.82
CA PRO A 34 -15.99 -22.09 -17.14
C PRO A 34 -15.33 -23.48 -17.23
N PRO A 35 -15.26 -24.26 -16.14
CA PRO A 35 -14.87 -25.66 -16.19
C PRO A 35 -15.96 -26.48 -16.91
N GLU A 36 -15.55 -27.60 -17.53
CA GLU A 36 -16.46 -28.47 -18.31
C GLU A 36 -17.64 -29.04 -17.47
N ASP A 37 -17.47 -29.13 -16.15
CA ASP A 37 -18.38 -29.81 -15.22
C ASP A 37 -19.12 -28.87 -14.25
N GLY A 38 -19.68 -27.76 -14.74
CA GLY A 38 -20.84 -27.16 -14.09
C GLY A 38 -20.84 -25.65 -13.90
N GLU A 39 -21.89 -25.19 -13.21
CA GLU A 39 -22.22 -23.78 -13.04
C GLU A 39 -21.11 -23.02 -12.29
N CYS A 40 -20.69 -21.89 -12.87
CA CYS A 40 -19.78 -20.95 -12.24
C CYS A 40 -20.56 -19.78 -11.68
N ARG A 41 -20.41 -19.54 -10.38
CA ARG A 41 -20.96 -18.36 -9.73
C ARG A 41 -19.92 -17.25 -9.72
N MET A 42 -20.27 -16.16 -10.38
CA MET A 42 -19.51 -14.91 -10.33
C MET A 42 -20.02 -14.07 -9.16
N THR A 43 -19.11 -13.67 -8.27
CA THR A 43 -19.42 -12.81 -7.12
C THR A 43 -18.76 -11.46 -7.27
N ARG A 44 -19.44 -10.42 -6.79
CA ARG A 44 -18.89 -9.07 -6.81
C ARG A 44 -17.75 -8.99 -5.80
N VAL A 45 -16.57 -8.58 -6.28
CA VAL A 45 -15.40 -8.31 -5.45
C VAL A 45 -15.09 -6.82 -5.45
N MET A 46 -14.40 -6.35 -4.41
CA MET A 46 -13.87 -5.00 -4.40
C MET A 46 -12.84 -4.88 -5.52
N SER A 47 -13.02 -3.91 -6.42
CA SER A 47 -12.11 -3.75 -7.55
C SER A 47 -10.71 -3.43 -7.05
N GLY A 48 -9.68 -4.10 -7.57
CA GLY A 48 -8.28 -3.78 -7.26
C GLY A 48 -7.90 -2.35 -7.64
N PHE A 49 -8.58 -1.77 -8.64
CA PHE A 49 -8.44 -0.38 -9.06
C PHE A 49 -9.09 0.60 -8.07
N ALA A 50 -10.24 0.24 -7.50
CA ALA A 50 -10.85 1.00 -6.40
C ALA A 50 -10.06 0.83 -5.09
N HIS A 51 -9.36 -0.30 -4.94
CA HIS A 51 -8.43 -0.61 -3.84
C HIS A 51 -7.00 -0.13 -4.14
N HIS A 52 -6.84 0.92 -4.93
CA HIS A 52 -5.66 1.76 -4.84
C HIS A 52 -5.76 2.56 -3.54
N LEU A 53 -5.47 1.89 -2.43
CA LEU A 53 -5.18 2.56 -1.17
C LEU A 53 -4.20 3.69 -1.50
N SER A 54 -4.59 4.91 -1.16
CA SER A 54 -3.73 6.07 -1.31
C SER A 54 -2.37 5.75 -0.69
N PHE A 55 -1.28 6.33 -1.19
CA PHE A 55 0.04 6.12 -0.60
C PHE A 55 0.03 6.34 0.92
N ALA A 56 -0.74 7.33 1.40
CA ALA A 56 -0.96 7.58 2.81
C ALA A 56 -1.54 6.38 3.56
N THR A 57 -2.50 5.65 2.97
CA THR A 57 -3.12 4.48 3.60
C THR A 57 -2.16 3.29 3.62
N LYS A 58 -1.35 3.10 2.57
CA LYS A 58 -0.30 2.05 2.56
C LYS A 58 0.79 2.31 3.60
N VAL A 59 1.18 3.57 3.79
CA VAL A 59 2.14 3.97 4.82
C VAL A 59 1.55 3.74 6.20
N ALA A 60 0.29 4.11 6.45
CA ALA A 60 -0.36 3.89 7.74
C ALA A 60 -0.48 2.40 8.10
N GLU A 61 -0.80 1.53 7.13
CA GLU A 61 -0.83 0.07 7.35
C GLU A 61 0.57 -0.51 7.60
N ALA A 62 1.58 -0.01 6.88
CA ALA A 62 2.97 -0.42 7.07
C ALA A 62 3.53 0.04 8.42
N GLU A 63 3.24 1.26 8.86
CA GLU A 63 3.61 1.76 10.20
C GLU A 63 2.91 0.96 11.31
N ALA A 64 1.63 0.63 11.14
CA ALA A 64 0.89 -0.16 12.13
C ALA A 64 1.43 -1.60 12.26
N THR A 65 1.95 -2.17 11.18
CA THR A 65 2.43 -3.56 11.15
C THR A 65 3.91 -3.67 11.51
N TYR A 66 4.74 -2.74 11.02
CA TYR A 66 6.20 -2.84 11.08
C TYR A 66 6.87 -1.68 11.82
N GLY A 67 6.14 -0.66 12.27
CA GLY A 67 6.72 0.52 12.93
C GLY A 67 7.59 0.14 14.13
N ALA A 68 7.12 -0.79 14.96
CA ALA A 68 7.88 -1.27 16.12
C ALA A 68 9.17 -2.03 15.74
N GLU A 69 9.17 -2.76 14.62
CA GLU A 69 10.36 -3.49 14.14
C GLU A 69 11.37 -2.53 13.49
N VAL A 70 10.88 -1.53 12.77
CA VAL A 70 11.71 -0.48 12.17
C VAL A 70 12.37 0.36 13.25
N ASP A 71 11.64 0.78 14.28
CA ASP A 71 12.20 1.53 15.41
C ASP A 71 13.25 0.70 16.17
N ALA A 72 13.00 -0.60 16.35
CA ALA A 72 13.97 -1.50 16.97
C ALA A 72 15.24 -1.70 16.12
N ALA A 73 15.11 -1.72 14.78
CA ALA A 73 16.23 -1.89 13.85
C ALA A 73 17.03 -0.60 13.61
N MET A 74 16.36 0.56 13.59
CA MET A 74 16.99 1.88 13.42
C MET A 74 17.78 2.31 14.65
N GLY A 75 17.46 1.74 15.82
CA GLY A 75 18.17 2.01 17.06
C GLY A 75 17.87 3.39 17.63
N PRO A 76 18.51 3.77 18.74
CA PRO A 76 18.27 5.06 19.37
C PRO A 76 18.65 6.21 18.43
N GLU A 77 17.81 7.25 18.40
CA GLU A 77 18.11 8.46 17.65
C GLU A 77 19.50 9.01 18.02
N PRO A 78 20.29 9.46 17.03
CA PRO A 78 21.61 10.02 17.30
C PRO A 78 21.49 11.25 18.21
N ASP A 79 22.22 11.24 19.33
CA ASP A 79 22.28 12.37 20.25
C ASP A 79 23.03 13.54 19.58
N ILE A 80 22.26 14.42 18.95
CA ILE A 80 22.75 15.62 18.26
C ILE A 80 23.59 16.49 19.20
N GLY A 81 23.23 16.56 20.50
CA GLY A 81 23.97 17.34 21.49
C GLY A 81 25.33 16.75 21.85
N LYS A 82 25.49 15.43 21.75
CA LYS A 82 26.81 14.78 21.88
C LYS A 82 27.69 15.06 20.68
N PHE A 83 27.14 15.00 19.46
CA PHE A 83 27.89 15.32 18.25
C PHE A 83 28.29 16.79 18.19
N ALA A 84 27.39 17.72 18.56
CA ALA A 84 27.71 19.15 18.64
C ALA A 84 28.91 19.41 19.57
N ARG A 85 28.93 18.78 20.75
CA ARG A 85 30.07 18.87 21.69
C ARG A 85 31.36 18.29 21.12
N GLN A 86 31.29 17.17 20.39
CA GLN A 86 32.45 16.59 19.73
C GLN A 86 33.00 17.47 18.60
N TYR A 87 32.13 18.11 17.82
CA TYR A 87 32.55 19.07 16.80
C TYR A 87 33.16 20.32 17.43
N ASP A 88 32.58 20.84 18.52
CA ASP A 88 33.13 21.98 19.25
C ASP A 88 34.49 21.66 19.89
N GLU A 89 34.70 20.43 20.35
CA GLU A 89 36.00 19.98 20.85
C GLU A 89 37.03 19.80 19.73
N ALA A 90 36.65 19.16 18.63
CA ALA A 90 37.52 18.99 17.47
C ALA A 90 37.88 20.33 16.80
N ALA A 91 36.99 21.32 16.86
CA ALA A 91 37.23 22.66 16.32
C ALA A 91 38.25 23.48 17.12
N LYS A 92 38.51 23.13 18.39
CA LYS A 92 39.52 23.84 19.21
C LYS A 92 40.96 23.54 18.79
N ASP A 93 41.19 22.40 18.15
CA ASP A 93 42.51 21.99 17.65
C ASP A 93 42.72 22.34 16.16
N LEU A 94 41.74 23.02 15.53
CA LEU A 94 41.91 23.50 14.16
C LEU A 94 42.77 24.77 14.15
N PRO A 95 43.77 24.88 13.25
CA PRO A 95 44.51 26.11 13.08
C PRO A 95 43.55 27.25 12.69
N PRO A 96 43.80 28.49 13.13
CA PRO A 96 42.97 29.62 12.75
C PRO A 96 42.93 29.69 11.22
N SER A 97 41.74 29.71 10.65
CA SER A 97 41.57 29.97 9.22
C SER A 97 42.13 31.37 8.95
N GLU A 98 43.25 31.45 8.23
CA GLU A 98 43.82 32.72 7.79
C GLU A 98 42.76 33.51 7.01
N GLY A 99 42.44 34.70 7.53
CA GLY A 99 41.64 35.72 6.86
C GLY A 99 42.51 36.90 6.49
#